data_AF-A0A556TS91-F1
#
_entry.id   AF-A0A556TS91-F1
#
_cell.length_a   1.000
_cell.length_b   1.000
_cell.length_c   1.000
_cell.angle_alpha   90.00
_cell.angle_beta   90.00
_cell.angle_gamma   90.00
#
_symmetry.space_group_name_H-M   'P 1'
#
loop_
_entity.id
_entity.type
_entity.pdbx_description
1 polymer ?
#
loop_
_entity_poly.entity_id
_entity_poly.type
_entity_poly.pdbx_seq_one_letter_code
_entity_poly.pdbx_strand_id
1 'polypeptide(L)'
;MHEKLKGGEISDKKLACLNITLGYFVSVVVGCGFAKALVTQWKPKWSFLSEFIAAFALAACRLEVQTISEIGQWAGGLGQDVTLTMLFLALTVHGVIMQGVTGNPSVTLMEYLQKETGAVASSISIVSQLGGAQLALLFAGRYWAMELTDMHMIKVMMMTQCSSSLNVPLIQGTITEVVSALFFHMVDLSLRRRSQLLRIPILALLLTFLYYTGNAYTSAYANPSLAYALTFNCPGHTFWEYAVVYWLGPLIGMTLALFLYMGNIPLLFTKNLLFSKKARLRLPKRKTAEEKSS
;
A
#
# COMPACT_ATOMS: atom_id res chain seq x y z
N MET A 1 -9.28 -46.09 9.60
CA MET A 1 -10.24 -45.31 10.42
C MET A 1 -9.57 -44.12 11.12
N HIS A 2 -8.45 -44.32 11.82
CA HIS A 2 -7.64 -43.25 12.41
C HIS A 2 -7.20 -42.14 11.43
N GLU A 3 -6.83 -42.50 10.20
CA GLU A 3 -6.37 -41.54 9.18
C GLU A 3 -7.50 -40.65 8.64
N LYS A 4 -8.72 -41.20 8.52
CA LYS A 4 -9.93 -40.43 8.17
C LYS A 4 -10.36 -39.48 9.29
N LEU A 5 -10.25 -39.90 10.54
CA LEU A 5 -10.56 -39.06 11.70
C LEU A 5 -9.55 -37.89 11.81
N LYS A 6 -8.26 -38.17 11.61
CA LYS A 6 -7.19 -37.16 11.60
C LYS A 6 -7.34 -36.18 10.43
N GLY A 7 -7.73 -36.66 9.25
CA GLY A 7 -8.04 -35.80 8.10
C GLY A 7 -9.26 -34.91 8.31
N GLY A 8 -10.30 -35.40 8.98
CA GLY A 8 -11.48 -34.61 9.36
C GLY A 8 -11.14 -33.49 10.34
N GLU A 9 -10.41 -33.82 11.40
CA GLU A 9 -10.02 -32.85 12.45
C GLU A 9 -9.11 -31.73 11.92
N ILE A 10 -8.20 -32.04 10.98
CA ILE A 10 -7.37 -31.04 10.30
C ILE A 10 -8.20 -30.13 9.39
N SER A 11 -9.19 -30.69 8.68
CA SER A 11 -10.09 -29.92 7.82
C SER A 11 -10.95 -28.95 8.63
N ASP A 12 -11.47 -29.40 9.77
CA ASP A 12 -12.34 -28.59 10.65
C ASP A 12 -11.57 -27.43 11.29
N LYS A 13 -10.33 -27.67 11.75
CA LYS A 13 -9.45 -26.61 12.27
C LYS A 13 -9.10 -25.56 11.22
N LYS A 14 -8.80 -25.99 9.99
CA LYS A 14 -8.51 -25.10 8.87
C LYS A 14 -9.73 -24.21 8.54
N LEU A 15 -10.92 -24.79 8.51
CA LEU A 15 -12.16 -24.06 8.23
C LEU A 15 -12.49 -23.06 9.34
N ALA A 16 -12.34 -23.45 10.61
CA ALA A 16 -12.58 -22.56 11.74
C ALA A 16 -11.64 -21.35 11.72
N CYS A 17 -10.35 -21.57 11.46
CA CYS A 17 -9.38 -20.48 11.38
C CYS A 17 -9.69 -19.53 10.22
N LEU A 18 -10.01 -20.07 9.04
CA LEU A 18 -10.40 -19.27 7.89
C LEU A 18 -11.64 -18.42 8.18
N ASN A 19 -12.65 -18.99 8.83
CA ASN A 19 -13.88 -18.28 9.18
C ASN A 19 -13.64 -17.12 10.16
N ILE A 20 -12.79 -17.32 11.17
CA ILE A 20 -12.44 -16.28 12.14
C ILE A 20 -11.70 -15.13 11.46
N THR A 21 -10.69 -15.45 10.65
CA THR A 21 -9.96 -14.48 9.85
C THR A 21 -10.87 -13.72 8.87
N LEU A 22 -11.76 -14.41 8.16
CA LEU A 22 -12.77 -13.77 7.30
C LEU A 22 -13.71 -12.85 8.08
N GLY A 23 -14.15 -13.27 9.27
CA GLY A 23 -14.95 -12.46 10.17
C GLY A 23 -14.25 -11.17 10.58
N TYR A 24 -12.94 -11.23 10.86
CA TYR A 24 -12.11 -10.06 11.12
C TYR A 24 -12.06 -9.12 9.91
N PHE A 25 -11.76 -9.64 8.72
CA PHE A 25 -11.74 -8.83 7.48
C PHE A 25 -13.08 -8.13 7.25
N VAL A 26 -14.19 -8.86 7.32
CA VAL A 26 -15.53 -8.31 7.14
C VAL A 26 -15.82 -7.24 8.18
N SER A 27 -15.49 -7.47 9.44
CA SER A 27 -15.73 -6.51 10.54
C SER A 27 -14.97 -5.19 10.32
N VAL A 28 -13.67 -5.28 10.00
CA VAL A 28 -12.84 -4.11 9.70
C VAL A 28 -13.38 -3.36 8.48
N VAL A 29 -13.63 -4.09 7.39
CA VAL A 29 -14.08 -3.52 6.12
C VAL A 29 -15.43 -2.80 6.25
N VAL A 30 -16.41 -3.45 6.86
CA VAL A 30 -17.77 -2.90 7.04
C VAL A 30 -17.72 -1.72 8.01
N GLY A 31 -17.02 -1.87 9.14
CA GLY A 31 -16.89 -0.81 10.14
C GLY A 31 -16.23 0.44 9.57
N CYS A 32 -15.11 0.28 8.85
CA CYS A 32 -14.40 1.40 8.24
C CYS A 32 -15.16 1.99 7.05
N GLY A 33 -15.84 1.18 6.24
CA GLY A 33 -16.70 1.66 5.16
C GLY A 33 -17.85 2.53 5.70
N PHE A 34 -18.51 2.08 6.76
CA PHE A 34 -19.55 2.84 7.45
C PHE A 34 -19.00 4.12 8.08
N ALA A 35 -17.88 4.04 8.80
CA ALA A 35 -17.24 5.21 9.41
C ALA A 35 -16.85 6.26 8.35
N LYS A 36 -16.27 5.85 7.23
CA LYS A 36 -15.96 6.74 6.10
C LYS A 36 -17.23 7.37 5.55
N ALA A 37 -18.29 6.59 5.31
CA ALA A 37 -19.56 7.11 4.82
C ALA A 37 -20.10 8.21 5.75
N LEU A 38 -20.11 7.97 7.06
CA LEU A 38 -20.54 8.95 8.06
C LEU A 38 -19.69 10.23 8.03
N VAL A 39 -18.37 10.10 7.98
CA VAL A 39 -17.43 11.24 7.91
C VAL A 39 -17.68 12.08 6.65
N THR A 40 -17.82 11.41 5.50
CA THR A 40 -18.07 12.11 4.22
C THR A 40 -19.41 12.81 4.19
N GLN A 41 -20.44 12.26 4.85
CA GLN A 41 -21.76 12.89 4.95
C GLN A 41 -21.77 14.07 5.93
N TRP A 42 -21.13 13.93 7.10
CA TRP A 42 -21.24 14.92 8.19
C TRP A 42 -20.25 16.08 8.06
N LYS A 43 -19.01 15.80 7.65
CA LYS A 43 -17.93 16.78 7.58
C LYS A 43 -17.06 16.53 6.33
N PRO A 44 -17.54 16.85 5.12
CA PRO A 44 -16.79 16.62 3.88
C PRO A 44 -15.45 17.37 3.82
N LYS A 45 -15.27 18.42 4.63
CA LYS A 45 -14.00 19.16 4.77
C LYS A 45 -12.93 18.40 5.57
N TRP A 46 -13.28 17.33 6.28
CA TRP A 46 -12.36 16.56 7.13
C TRP A 46 -11.80 15.36 6.35
N SER A 47 -11.20 15.63 5.19
CA SER A 47 -10.60 14.59 4.33
C SER A 47 -9.52 13.80 5.06
N PHE A 48 -8.80 14.42 5.99
CA PHE A 48 -7.79 13.75 6.82
C PHE A 48 -8.34 12.59 7.66
N LEU A 49 -9.60 12.66 8.08
CA LEU A 49 -10.22 11.58 8.86
C LEU A 49 -10.54 10.38 7.96
N SER A 50 -10.91 10.61 6.71
CA SER A 50 -11.05 9.55 5.71
C SER A 50 -9.70 8.91 5.36
N GLU A 51 -8.61 9.69 5.33
CA GLU A 51 -7.24 9.19 5.19
C GLU A 51 -6.80 8.33 6.40
N PHE A 52 -7.15 8.75 7.61
CA PHE A 52 -6.96 7.96 8.83
C PHE A 52 -7.68 6.61 8.75
N ILE A 53 -8.97 6.62 8.38
CA ILE A 53 -9.80 5.41 8.28
C ILE A 53 -9.26 4.46 7.20
N ALA A 54 -8.82 5.00 6.07
CA ALA A 54 -8.22 4.21 5.00
C ALA A 54 -6.92 3.53 5.45
N ALA A 55 -6.00 4.29 6.05
CA ALA A 55 -4.74 3.74 6.55
C ALA A 55 -4.98 2.69 7.65
N PHE A 56 -5.91 2.94 8.57
CA PHE A 56 -6.32 1.97 9.59
C PHE A 56 -6.84 0.68 8.96
N ALA A 57 -7.82 0.76 8.05
CA ALA A 57 -8.41 -0.42 7.43
C ALA A 57 -7.39 -1.24 6.66
N LEU A 58 -6.50 -0.57 5.91
CA LEU A 58 -5.45 -1.24 5.15
C LEU A 58 -4.45 -1.93 6.07
N ALA A 59 -3.95 -1.23 7.09
CA ALA A 59 -2.99 -1.78 8.04
C ALA A 59 -3.58 -2.94 8.86
N ALA A 60 -4.82 -2.79 9.35
CA ALA A 60 -5.50 -3.82 10.13
C ALA A 60 -5.68 -5.12 9.31
N CYS A 61 -6.12 -5.00 8.07
CA CYS A 61 -6.23 -6.12 7.13
C CYS A 61 -4.84 -6.73 6.83
N ARG A 62 -3.81 -5.92 6.63
CA ARG A 62 -2.46 -6.41 6.30
C ARG A 62 -1.77 -7.10 7.48
N LEU A 63 -2.00 -6.67 8.71
CA LEU A 63 -1.52 -7.35 9.92
C LEU A 63 -2.09 -8.76 10.06
N GLU A 64 -3.36 -8.94 9.70
CA GLU A 64 -3.97 -10.27 9.65
C GLU A 64 -3.38 -11.13 8.51
N VAL A 65 -3.25 -10.58 7.29
CA VAL A 65 -2.58 -11.29 6.19
C VAL A 65 -1.15 -11.70 6.58
N GLN A 66 -0.41 -10.83 7.27
CA GLN A 66 0.93 -11.12 7.76
C GLN A 66 0.93 -12.31 8.73
N THR A 67 -0.05 -12.37 9.64
CA THR A 67 -0.23 -13.49 10.57
C THR A 67 -0.47 -14.81 9.82
N ILE A 68 -1.32 -14.80 8.78
CA ILE A 68 -1.54 -15.97 7.91
C ILE A 68 -0.22 -16.36 7.20
N SER A 69 0.54 -15.37 6.72
CA SER A 69 1.77 -15.61 5.97
C SER A 69 2.90 -16.22 6.79
N GLU A 70 3.06 -15.78 8.04
CA GLU A 70 4.17 -16.19 8.90
C GLU A 70 3.87 -17.51 9.63
N ILE A 71 2.65 -17.63 10.14
CA ILE A 71 2.29 -18.68 11.11
C ILE A 71 1.19 -19.58 10.54
N GLY A 72 0.45 -19.12 9.53
CA GLY A 72 -0.79 -19.76 9.11
C GLY A 72 -0.64 -21.18 8.58
N GLN A 73 0.47 -21.49 7.92
CA GLN A 73 0.71 -22.83 7.39
C GLN A 73 0.87 -23.87 8.51
N TRP A 74 1.59 -23.51 9.58
CA TRP A 74 1.91 -24.42 10.69
C TRP A 74 0.80 -24.46 11.74
N ALA A 75 0.17 -23.32 12.04
CA ALA A 75 -0.80 -23.22 13.13
C ALA A 75 -2.27 -23.41 12.70
N GLY A 76 -2.62 -23.21 11.43
CA GLY A 76 -4.00 -23.41 10.98
C GLY A 76 -4.14 -23.96 9.56
N GLY A 77 -3.07 -24.54 9.00
CA GLY A 77 -3.10 -25.20 7.69
C GLY A 77 -3.43 -24.27 6.52
N LEU A 78 -3.23 -22.96 6.68
CA LEU A 78 -3.42 -21.96 5.62
C LEU A 78 -2.12 -21.78 4.84
N GLY A 79 -2.10 -22.28 3.61
CA GLY A 79 -0.92 -22.19 2.74
C GLY A 79 -0.76 -20.81 2.10
N GLN A 80 0.34 -20.65 1.35
CA GLN A 80 0.68 -19.42 0.64
C GLN A 80 -0.41 -18.95 -0.34
N ASP A 81 -1.13 -19.88 -0.98
CA ASP A 81 -2.25 -19.56 -1.87
C ASP A 81 -3.36 -18.79 -1.15
N VAL A 82 -3.65 -19.16 0.10
CA VAL A 82 -4.64 -18.45 0.92
C VAL A 82 -4.15 -17.06 1.26
N THR A 83 -2.89 -16.92 1.66
CA THR A 83 -2.26 -15.61 1.94
C THR A 83 -2.36 -14.67 0.75
N LEU A 84 -1.98 -15.13 -0.45
CA LEU A 84 -2.04 -14.31 -1.68
C LEU A 84 -3.48 -13.96 -2.07
N THR A 85 -4.40 -14.92 -1.95
CA THR A 85 -5.82 -14.68 -2.23
C THR A 85 -6.40 -13.66 -1.26
N MET A 86 -6.14 -13.79 0.04
CA MET A 86 -6.63 -12.87 1.06
C MET A 86 -6.00 -11.49 0.91
N LEU A 87 -4.72 -11.41 0.53
CA LEU A 87 -4.08 -10.13 0.21
C LEU A 87 -4.74 -9.45 -0.98
N PHE A 88 -4.92 -10.17 -2.08
CA PHE A 88 -5.55 -9.63 -3.28
C PHE A 88 -6.98 -9.14 -2.99
N LEU A 89 -7.76 -9.92 -2.26
CA LEU A 89 -9.11 -9.54 -1.83
C LEU A 89 -9.08 -8.32 -0.92
N ALA A 90 -8.21 -8.29 0.09
CA ALA A 90 -8.09 -7.15 1.01
C ALA A 90 -7.74 -5.85 0.27
N LEU A 91 -6.79 -5.90 -0.66
CA LEU A 91 -6.40 -4.73 -1.48
C LEU A 91 -7.52 -4.29 -2.42
N THR A 92 -8.19 -5.24 -3.07
CA THR A 92 -9.31 -4.95 -3.99
C THR A 92 -10.47 -4.32 -3.24
N VAL A 93 -10.90 -4.92 -2.13
CA VAL A 93 -11.99 -4.42 -1.29
C VAL A 93 -11.65 -3.07 -0.69
N HIS A 94 -10.42 -2.89 -0.21
CA HIS A 94 -9.92 -1.59 0.25
C HIS A 94 -10.04 -0.53 -0.86
N GLY A 95 -9.56 -0.83 -2.07
CA GLY A 95 -9.65 0.09 -3.21
C GLY A 95 -11.09 0.44 -3.61
N VAL A 96 -12.02 -0.51 -3.49
CA VAL A 96 -13.45 -0.29 -3.80
C VAL A 96 -14.11 0.61 -2.76
N ILE A 97 -13.86 0.39 -1.47
CA ILE A 97 -14.54 1.10 -0.38
C ILE A 97 -13.88 2.44 -0.09
N MET A 98 -12.55 2.50 -0.17
CA MET A 98 -11.73 3.67 0.12
C MET A 98 -11.45 4.53 -1.13
N GLN A 99 -12.36 4.54 -2.11
CA GLN A 99 -12.23 5.43 -3.27
C GLN A 99 -12.13 6.91 -2.87
N GLY A 100 -11.22 7.64 -3.53
CA GLY A 100 -11.01 9.08 -3.31
C GLY A 100 -10.14 9.43 -2.09
N VAL A 101 -9.57 8.44 -1.41
CA VAL A 101 -8.54 8.63 -0.38
C VAL A 101 -7.36 7.72 -0.67
N THR A 102 -6.17 8.12 -0.23
CA THR A 102 -4.93 7.42 -0.62
C THR A 102 -4.53 6.35 0.38
N GLY A 103 -4.66 6.61 1.69
CA GLY A 103 -4.15 5.74 2.74
C GLY A 103 -2.63 5.48 2.64
N ASN A 104 -1.90 6.29 1.87
CA ASN A 104 -0.49 6.06 1.54
C ASN A 104 0.28 7.40 1.48
N PRO A 105 1.26 7.62 2.40
CA PRO A 105 2.06 8.83 2.42
C PRO A 105 2.81 9.10 1.12
N SER A 106 3.27 8.07 0.42
CA SER A 106 3.96 8.23 -0.88
C SER A 106 3.03 8.79 -1.94
N VAL A 107 1.78 8.33 -1.99
CA VAL A 107 0.77 8.84 -2.94
C VAL A 107 0.36 10.27 -2.58
N THR A 108 0.14 10.55 -1.28
CA THR A 108 -0.18 11.92 -0.83
C THR A 108 0.94 12.91 -1.14
N LEU A 109 2.20 12.50 -0.97
CA LEU A 109 3.34 13.34 -1.36
C LEU A 109 3.42 13.49 -2.89
N MET A 110 3.14 12.43 -3.64
CA MET A 110 3.09 12.45 -5.10
C MET A 110 2.07 13.49 -5.63
N GLU A 111 0.89 13.57 -5.04
CA GLU A 111 -0.15 14.56 -5.37
C GLU A 111 0.29 15.98 -4.99
N TYR A 112 0.94 16.13 -3.83
CA TYR A 112 1.54 17.41 -3.43
C TYR A 112 2.58 17.87 -4.44
N LEU A 113 3.54 17.00 -4.83
CA LEU A 113 4.58 17.29 -5.83
C LEU A 113 4.03 17.69 -7.20
N GLN A 114 2.83 17.23 -7.53
CA GLN A 114 2.07 17.57 -8.73
C GLN A 114 1.22 18.85 -8.60
N LYS A 115 1.20 19.50 -7.42
CA LYS A 115 0.35 20.65 -7.07
C LYS A 115 -1.16 20.34 -7.12
N GLU A 116 -1.54 19.07 -6.92
CA GLU A 116 -2.95 18.66 -6.83
C GLU A 116 -3.53 18.93 -5.44
N THR A 117 -2.69 18.94 -4.41
CA THR A 117 -3.07 19.19 -3.00
C THR A 117 -2.17 20.25 -2.37
N GLY A 118 -2.68 20.96 -1.35
CA GLY A 118 -1.93 21.99 -0.62
C GLY A 118 -1.08 21.40 0.50
N ALA A 119 0.07 22.02 0.80
CA ALA A 119 1.07 21.52 1.75
C ALA A 119 0.47 21.15 3.13
N VAL A 120 -0.33 22.04 3.71
CA VAL A 120 -0.96 21.82 5.03
C VAL A 120 -1.88 20.61 5.01
N ALA A 121 -2.71 20.47 3.96
CA ALA A 121 -3.62 19.34 3.84
C ALA A 121 -2.84 18.02 3.69
N SER A 122 -1.80 17.99 2.86
CA SER A 122 -0.95 16.82 2.66
C SER A 122 -0.23 16.41 3.94
N SER A 123 0.31 17.36 4.71
CA SER A 123 0.95 17.09 6.00
C SER A 123 -0.02 16.50 7.02
N ILE A 124 -1.22 17.07 7.15
CA ILE A 124 -2.25 16.56 8.07
C ILE A 124 -2.69 15.15 7.64
N SER A 125 -2.84 14.90 6.34
CA SER A 125 -3.17 13.56 5.82
C SER A 125 -2.08 12.53 6.14
N ILE A 126 -0.80 12.85 5.97
CA ILE A 126 0.31 11.93 6.29
C ILE A 126 0.32 11.59 7.78
N VAL A 127 0.16 12.59 8.66
CA VAL A 127 0.07 12.35 10.12
C VAL A 127 -1.14 11.48 10.46
N SER A 128 -2.27 11.72 9.79
CA SER A 128 -3.50 10.95 9.97
C SER A 128 -3.33 9.50 9.50
N GLN A 129 -2.61 9.26 8.40
CA GLN A 129 -2.31 7.92 7.90
C GLN A 129 -1.42 7.15 8.88
N LEU A 130 -0.37 7.79 9.41
CA LEU A 130 0.48 7.19 10.46
C LEU A 130 -0.32 6.90 11.74
N GLY A 131 -1.20 7.81 12.15
CA GLY A 131 -2.10 7.58 13.28
C GLY A 131 -3.06 6.41 13.06
N GLY A 132 -3.63 6.29 11.86
CA GLY A 132 -4.50 5.17 11.49
C GLY A 132 -3.76 3.84 11.52
N ALA A 133 -2.54 3.81 10.99
CA ALA A 133 -1.67 2.65 11.02
C ALA A 133 -1.28 2.25 12.47
N GLN A 134 -0.97 3.23 13.32
CA GLN A 134 -0.70 2.98 14.75
C GLN A 134 -1.92 2.41 15.48
N LEU A 135 -3.12 2.95 15.23
CA LEU A 135 -4.34 2.42 15.82
C LEU A 135 -4.61 0.99 15.34
N ALA A 136 -4.33 0.68 14.08
CA ALA A 136 -4.49 -0.67 13.54
C ALA A 136 -3.58 -1.68 14.23
N LEU A 137 -2.34 -1.30 14.56
CA LEU A 137 -1.43 -2.14 15.33
C LEU A 137 -1.97 -2.42 16.74
N LEU A 138 -2.46 -1.40 17.44
CA LEU A 138 -3.07 -1.57 18.76
C LEU A 138 -4.33 -2.45 18.70
N PHE A 139 -5.16 -2.24 17.69
CA PHE A 139 -6.37 -3.01 17.45
C PHE A 139 -6.06 -4.48 17.17
N ALA A 140 -5.11 -4.75 16.26
CA ALA A 140 -4.67 -6.11 15.95
C ALA A 140 -4.07 -6.80 17.18
N GLY A 141 -3.23 -6.10 17.96
CA GLY A 141 -2.69 -6.64 19.20
C GLY A 141 -3.77 -7.04 20.22
N ARG A 142 -4.83 -6.23 20.35
CA ARG A 142 -6.00 -6.56 21.19
C ARG A 142 -6.80 -7.74 20.64
N TYR A 143 -6.97 -7.80 19.33
CA TYR A 143 -7.67 -8.90 18.67
C TYR A 143 -6.91 -10.22 18.84
N TRP A 144 -5.59 -10.22 18.65
CA TRP A 144 -4.76 -11.40 18.88
C TRP A 144 -4.81 -11.86 20.34
N ALA A 145 -4.86 -10.92 21.30
CA ALA A 145 -5.00 -11.23 22.73
C ALA A 145 -6.33 -11.92 23.11
N MET A 146 -7.32 -11.97 22.21
CA MET A 146 -8.52 -12.78 22.40
C MET A 146 -8.29 -14.28 22.12
N GLU A 147 -7.13 -14.65 21.57
CA GLU A 147 -6.68 -16.03 21.38
C GLU A 147 -7.71 -16.93 20.64
N LEU A 148 -8.45 -16.34 19.70
CA LEU A 148 -9.55 -17.03 19.00
C LEU A 148 -9.09 -18.24 18.17
N THR A 149 -7.81 -18.29 17.79
CA THR A 149 -7.20 -19.39 17.03
C THR A 149 -5.78 -19.63 17.53
N ASP A 150 -5.25 -20.81 17.20
CA ASP A 150 -3.84 -21.14 17.46
C ASP A 150 -2.89 -20.13 16.82
N MET A 151 -3.23 -19.57 15.64
CA MET A 151 -2.45 -18.49 15.00
C MET A 151 -2.39 -17.24 15.89
N HIS A 152 -3.52 -16.81 16.44
CA HIS A 152 -3.59 -15.63 17.30
C HIS A 152 -2.85 -15.83 18.61
N MET A 153 -3.01 -16.99 19.24
CA MET A 153 -2.28 -17.36 20.45
C MET A 153 -0.76 -17.29 20.23
N ILE A 154 -0.26 -17.91 19.15
CA ILE A 154 1.17 -17.89 18.83
C ILE A 154 1.62 -16.46 18.49
N LYS A 155 0.82 -15.68 17.76
CA LYS A 155 1.16 -14.28 17.42
C LYS A 155 1.31 -13.41 18.66
N VAL A 156 0.45 -13.59 19.68
CA VAL A 156 0.57 -12.90 20.98
C VAL A 156 1.88 -13.27 21.67
N MET A 157 2.22 -14.55 21.73
CA MET A 157 3.47 -15.02 22.33
C MET A 157 4.70 -14.45 21.61
N MET A 158 4.60 -14.25 20.29
CA MET A 158 5.66 -13.69 19.47
C MET A 158 5.70 -12.15 19.47
N MET A 159 4.72 -11.43 20.05
CA MET A 159 4.69 -9.96 19.94
C MET A 159 5.94 -9.28 20.52
N THR A 160 6.57 -9.85 21.55
CA THR A 160 7.82 -9.32 22.13
C THR A 160 9.08 -9.65 21.32
N GLN A 161 8.99 -10.60 20.40
CA GLN A 161 10.09 -11.14 19.59
C GLN A 161 9.63 -11.33 18.14
N CYS A 162 8.90 -10.35 17.58
CA CYS A 162 8.38 -10.47 16.23
C CYS A 162 9.50 -10.39 15.20
N SER A 163 9.35 -11.13 14.10
CA SER A 163 10.30 -11.09 12.99
C SER A 163 10.05 -9.85 12.15
N SER A 164 11.11 -9.08 11.94
CA SER A 164 11.13 -7.95 10.99
C SER A 164 10.90 -8.43 9.55
N SER A 165 10.10 -7.69 8.77
CA SER A 165 9.95 -7.95 7.33
C SER A 165 11.21 -7.65 6.52
N LEU A 166 12.17 -6.90 7.09
CA LEU A 166 13.49 -6.68 6.50
C LEU A 166 14.37 -7.91 6.77
N ASN A 167 14.49 -8.78 5.77
CA ASN A 167 15.21 -10.05 5.84
C ASN A 167 16.59 -10.02 5.15
N VAL A 168 16.97 -8.86 4.61
CA VAL A 168 18.19 -8.67 3.81
C VAL A 168 18.97 -7.44 4.26
N PRO A 169 20.25 -7.30 3.87
CA PRO A 169 21.05 -6.13 4.21
C PRO A 169 20.38 -4.82 3.78
N LEU A 170 20.65 -3.75 4.53
CA LEU A 170 20.01 -2.44 4.39
C LEU A 170 19.93 -1.93 2.94
N ILE A 171 21.04 -1.99 2.20
CA ILE A 171 21.12 -1.51 0.81
C ILE A 171 20.19 -2.33 -0.09
N GLN A 172 20.21 -3.65 0.06
CA GLN A 172 19.39 -4.54 -0.75
C GLN A 172 17.91 -4.34 -0.44
N GLY A 173 17.54 -4.19 0.83
CA GLY A 173 16.17 -3.87 1.23
C GLY A 173 15.70 -2.53 0.66
N THR A 174 16.56 -1.51 0.73
CA THR A 174 16.27 -0.18 0.16
C THR A 174 16.03 -0.26 -1.34
N ILE A 175 16.88 -0.97 -2.08
CA ILE A 175 16.71 -1.16 -3.53
C ILE A 175 15.38 -1.86 -3.83
N THR A 176 15.03 -2.90 -3.07
CA THR A 176 13.75 -3.61 -3.25
C THR A 176 12.55 -2.68 -3.09
N GLU A 177 12.52 -1.85 -2.04
CA GLU A 177 11.41 -0.89 -1.84
C GLU A 177 11.40 0.20 -2.91
N VAL A 178 12.57 0.71 -3.33
CA VAL A 178 12.67 1.70 -4.43
C VAL A 178 12.09 1.14 -5.72
N VAL A 179 12.50 -0.07 -6.12
CA VAL A 179 12.05 -0.72 -7.35
C VAL A 179 10.56 -1.03 -7.27
N SER A 180 10.09 -1.58 -6.15
CA SER A 180 8.68 -1.91 -5.96
C SER A 180 7.79 -0.66 -6.01
N ALA A 181 8.17 0.41 -5.33
CA ALA A 181 7.46 1.68 -5.37
C ALA A 181 7.49 2.34 -6.75
N LEU A 182 8.63 2.26 -7.47
CA LEU A 182 8.73 2.73 -8.85
C LEU A 182 7.69 2.05 -9.75
N PHE A 183 7.62 0.71 -9.72
CA PHE A 183 6.64 -0.04 -10.51
C PHE A 183 5.20 0.31 -10.12
N PHE A 184 4.90 0.35 -8.82
CA PHE A 184 3.58 0.72 -8.32
C PHE A 184 3.14 2.09 -8.82
N HIS A 185 3.97 3.13 -8.64
CA HIS A 185 3.63 4.49 -9.03
C HIS A 185 3.60 4.67 -10.56
N MET A 186 4.45 3.98 -11.32
CA MET A 186 4.39 4.02 -12.80
C MET A 186 3.07 3.45 -13.33
N VAL A 187 2.61 2.34 -12.77
CA VAL A 187 1.33 1.74 -13.16
C VAL A 187 0.15 2.60 -12.68
N ASP A 188 0.21 3.14 -11.46
CA ASP A 188 -0.81 4.05 -10.94
C ASP A 188 -0.99 5.30 -11.83
N LEU A 189 0.12 5.95 -12.21
CA LEU A 189 0.12 7.09 -13.13
C LEU A 189 -0.42 6.70 -14.51
N SER A 190 -0.05 5.52 -15.03
CA SER A 190 -0.52 5.02 -16.33
C SER A 190 -2.02 4.72 -16.34
N LEU A 191 -2.58 4.32 -15.20
CA LEU A 191 -4.00 4.00 -15.04
C LEU A 191 -4.84 5.19 -14.54
N ARG A 192 -4.24 6.35 -14.24
CA ARG A 192 -4.92 7.53 -13.69
C ARG A 192 -6.17 7.96 -14.49
N ARG A 193 -6.15 7.81 -15.82
CA ARG A 193 -7.27 8.15 -16.72
C ARG A 193 -8.20 6.98 -17.06
N ARG A 194 -7.98 5.80 -16.49
CA ARG A 194 -8.81 4.61 -16.71
C ARG A 194 -9.92 4.55 -15.66
N SER A 195 -10.96 3.76 -15.95
CA SER A 195 -12.07 3.55 -15.00
C SER A 195 -11.58 2.83 -13.74
N GLN A 196 -12.25 3.08 -12.61
CA GLN A 196 -11.93 2.42 -11.33
C GLN A 196 -12.10 0.90 -11.40
N LEU A 197 -13.04 0.42 -12.23
CA LEU A 197 -13.24 -1.00 -12.51
C LEU A 197 -12.01 -1.70 -13.08
N LEU A 198 -11.16 -0.96 -13.80
CA LEU A 198 -9.89 -1.48 -14.33
C LEU A 198 -8.72 -1.16 -13.40
N ARG A 199 -8.68 0.07 -12.86
CA ARG A 199 -7.57 0.56 -12.04
C ARG A 199 -7.40 -0.25 -10.75
N ILE A 200 -8.49 -0.48 -10.01
CA ILE A 200 -8.45 -1.16 -8.70
C ILE A 200 -7.90 -2.58 -8.80
N PRO A 201 -8.46 -3.49 -9.62
CA PRO A 201 -7.96 -4.87 -9.67
C PRO A 201 -6.54 -4.96 -10.22
N ILE A 202 -6.14 -4.11 -11.16
CA ILE A 202 -4.76 -4.12 -11.68
C ILE A 202 -3.76 -3.70 -10.59
N LEU A 203 -4.06 -2.64 -9.83
CA LEU A 203 -3.18 -2.21 -8.74
C LEU A 203 -3.15 -3.24 -7.60
N ALA A 204 -4.28 -3.86 -7.28
CA ALA A 204 -4.33 -4.93 -6.28
C ALA A 204 -3.52 -6.15 -6.72
N LEU A 205 -3.63 -6.58 -8.00
CA LEU A 205 -2.80 -7.65 -8.56
C LEU A 205 -1.31 -7.28 -8.53
N LEU A 206 -0.96 -6.05 -8.92
CA LEU A 206 0.42 -5.58 -8.90
C LEU A 206 1.01 -5.61 -7.49
N LEU A 207 0.32 -5.05 -6.49
CA LEU A 207 0.78 -5.06 -5.10
C LEU A 207 0.85 -6.49 -4.53
N THR A 208 -0.05 -7.38 -4.94
CA THR A 208 0.01 -8.80 -4.55
C THR A 208 1.23 -9.49 -5.17
N PHE A 209 1.53 -9.20 -6.44
CA PHE A 209 2.71 -9.71 -7.14
C PHE A 209 4.02 -9.17 -6.53
N LEU A 210 4.07 -7.87 -6.24
CA LEU A 210 5.20 -7.24 -5.55
C LEU A 210 5.40 -7.84 -4.17
N TYR A 211 4.33 -8.07 -3.40
CA TYR A 211 4.41 -8.79 -2.13
C TYR A 211 4.97 -10.20 -2.32
N TYR A 212 4.47 -10.99 -3.27
CA TYR A 212 4.93 -12.35 -3.52
C TYR A 212 6.44 -12.41 -3.82
N THR A 213 6.91 -11.52 -4.71
CA THR A 213 8.32 -11.45 -5.12
C THR A 213 9.22 -10.80 -4.06
N GLY A 214 8.70 -9.83 -3.32
CA GLY A 214 9.42 -9.05 -2.31
C GLY A 214 9.40 -9.67 -0.91
N ASN A 215 8.59 -10.72 -0.66
CA ASN A 215 8.39 -11.29 0.67
C ASN A 215 9.69 -11.73 1.35
N ALA A 216 10.60 -12.33 0.59
CA ALA A 216 11.91 -12.77 1.09
C ALA A 216 12.90 -11.61 1.35
N TYR A 217 12.56 -10.38 0.98
CA TYR A 217 13.42 -9.20 1.10
C TYR A 217 12.87 -8.19 2.11
N THR A 218 11.75 -7.55 1.79
CA THR A 218 11.11 -6.46 2.58
C THR A 218 9.59 -6.56 2.65
N SER A 219 8.99 -7.56 1.99
CA SER A 219 7.55 -7.65 1.71
C SER A 219 6.98 -6.56 0.77
N ALA A 220 7.84 -5.72 0.18
CA ALA A 220 7.51 -4.74 -0.86
C ALA A 220 6.27 -3.87 -0.55
N TYR A 221 6.30 -3.17 0.58
CA TYR A 221 5.12 -2.45 1.05
C TYR A 221 4.75 -1.25 0.18
N ALA A 222 5.73 -0.52 -0.37
CA ALA A 222 5.53 0.70 -1.16
C ALA A 222 4.61 1.76 -0.50
N ASN A 223 4.38 1.64 0.82
CA ASN A 223 3.52 2.50 1.62
C ASN A 223 4.19 2.71 2.99
N PRO A 224 4.73 3.91 3.25
CA PRO A 224 5.44 4.22 4.49
C PRO A 224 4.61 4.04 5.77
N SER A 225 3.31 4.36 5.73
CA SER A 225 2.42 4.20 6.90
C SER A 225 2.14 2.73 7.20
N LEU A 226 1.99 1.92 6.15
CA LEU A 226 1.77 0.49 6.28
C LEU A 226 3.02 -0.19 6.84
N ALA A 227 4.19 0.11 6.28
CA ALA A 227 5.46 -0.44 6.74
C ALA A 227 5.77 -0.05 8.20
N TYR A 228 5.37 1.15 8.62
CA TYR A 228 5.46 1.57 10.02
C TYR A 228 4.70 0.62 10.96
N ALA A 229 3.44 0.31 10.66
CA ALA A 229 2.64 -0.58 11.50
C ALA A 229 3.16 -2.03 11.50
N LEU A 230 3.61 -2.55 10.35
CA LEU A 230 3.99 -3.96 10.22
C LEU A 230 5.43 -4.28 10.65
N THR A 231 6.35 -3.31 10.58
CA THR A 231 7.79 -3.61 10.72
C THR A 231 8.47 -2.85 11.87
N PHE A 232 8.16 -1.58 12.10
CA PHE A 232 8.99 -0.70 12.95
C PHE A 232 8.99 -1.07 14.43
N ASN A 233 7.98 -1.82 14.87
CA ASN A 233 7.84 -2.24 16.26
C ASN A 233 8.55 -3.58 16.56
N CYS A 234 9.12 -4.22 15.54
CA CYS A 234 9.87 -5.46 15.71
C CYS A 234 11.34 -5.20 16.03
N PRO A 235 11.96 -6.02 16.90
CA PRO A 235 13.39 -5.97 17.15
C PRO A 235 14.19 -6.44 15.92
N GLY A 236 15.47 -6.04 15.85
CA GLY A 236 16.42 -6.51 14.83
C GLY A 236 17.13 -5.38 14.09
N HIS A 237 16.45 -4.25 13.87
CA HIS A 237 17.04 -3.05 13.29
C HIS A 237 16.67 -1.80 14.08
N THR A 238 17.45 -0.75 13.89
CA THR A 238 17.17 0.57 14.44
C THR A 238 16.03 1.26 13.69
N PHE A 239 15.35 2.18 14.35
CA PHE A 239 14.31 3.02 13.73
C PHE A 239 14.79 3.69 12.43
N TRP A 240 16.04 4.16 12.40
CA TRP A 240 16.62 4.84 11.24
C TRP A 240 16.89 3.90 10.07
N GLU A 241 17.33 2.68 10.32
CA GLU A 241 17.49 1.66 9.27
C GLU A 241 16.14 1.34 8.61
N TYR A 242 15.08 1.20 9.42
CA TYR A 242 13.73 1.05 8.89
C TYR A 242 13.25 2.27 8.11
N ALA A 243 13.51 3.48 8.62
CA ALA A 243 13.15 4.71 7.92
C ALA A 243 13.85 4.83 6.56
N VAL A 244 15.12 4.43 6.45
CA VAL A 244 15.85 4.41 5.17
C VAL A 244 15.20 3.46 4.18
N VAL A 245 14.88 2.23 4.60
CA VAL A 245 14.31 1.23 3.69
C VAL A 245 12.87 1.56 3.32
N TYR A 246 12.01 1.77 4.32
CA TYR A 246 10.57 1.78 4.16
C TYR A 246 9.95 3.17 4.01
N TRP A 247 10.66 4.24 4.37
CA TRP A 247 10.20 5.60 4.11
C TRP A 247 10.98 6.20 2.95
N LEU A 248 12.31 6.28 3.03
CA LEU A 248 13.10 6.90 1.98
C LEU A 248 13.06 6.09 0.67
N GLY A 249 13.11 4.75 0.74
CA GLY A 249 13.00 3.87 -0.44
C GLY A 249 11.74 4.14 -1.28
N PRO A 250 10.52 4.03 -0.72
CA PRO A 250 9.30 4.33 -1.47
C PRO A 250 9.21 5.76 -1.98
N LEU A 251 9.73 6.75 -1.24
CA LEU A 251 9.75 8.15 -1.70
C LEU A 251 10.69 8.35 -2.90
N ILE A 252 11.85 7.71 -2.93
CA ILE A 252 12.76 7.71 -4.08
C ILE A 252 12.09 7.04 -5.29
N GLY A 253 11.50 5.86 -5.10
CA GLY A 253 10.80 5.14 -6.17
C GLY A 253 9.65 5.93 -6.78
N MET A 254 8.84 6.58 -5.93
CA MET A 254 7.76 7.47 -6.34
C MET A 254 8.27 8.67 -7.14
N THR A 255 9.32 9.34 -6.64
CA THR A 255 9.90 10.52 -7.30
C THR A 255 10.47 10.15 -8.67
N LEU A 256 11.14 9.00 -8.77
CA LEU A 256 11.65 8.47 -10.03
C LEU A 256 10.50 8.13 -11.01
N ALA A 257 9.41 7.52 -10.53
CA ALA A 257 8.22 7.24 -11.34
C ALA A 257 7.63 8.53 -11.91
N LEU A 258 7.45 9.57 -11.08
CA LEU A 258 6.96 10.88 -11.53
C LEU A 258 7.87 11.48 -12.59
N PHE A 259 9.18 11.45 -12.33
CA PHE A 259 10.18 11.98 -13.26
C PHE A 259 10.12 11.27 -14.61
N LEU A 260 10.06 9.93 -14.63
CA LEU A 260 10.00 9.14 -15.87
C LEU A 260 8.67 9.31 -16.61
N TYR A 261 7.55 9.42 -15.89
CA TYR A 261 6.23 9.55 -16.50
C TYR A 261 5.97 10.94 -17.09
N MET A 262 6.27 12.00 -16.34
CA MET A 262 5.99 13.39 -16.77
C MET A 262 7.17 14.06 -17.47
N GLY A 263 8.40 13.61 -17.25
CA GLY A 263 9.63 14.26 -17.70
C GLY A 263 9.95 15.58 -16.99
N ASN A 264 9.09 16.01 -16.06
CA ASN A 264 9.24 17.16 -15.20
C ASN A 264 8.43 16.98 -13.92
N ILE A 265 8.93 17.46 -12.78
CA ILE A 265 8.19 17.45 -11.51
C ILE A 265 7.84 18.91 -11.18
N PRO A 266 6.55 19.33 -11.26
CA PRO A 266 6.14 20.74 -11.20
C PRO A 266 6.64 21.58 -10.02
N LEU A 267 6.99 20.95 -8.89
CA LEU A 267 7.55 21.61 -7.71
C LEU A 267 9.08 21.54 -7.59
N LEU A 268 9.75 20.61 -8.28
CA LEU A 268 11.21 20.46 -8.22
C LEU A 268 11.90 21.03 -9.45
N PHE A 269 11.25 20.92 -10.62
CA PHE A 269 11.80 21.35 -11.90
C PHE A 269 10.70 22.06 -12.71
N THR A 270 11.04 23.20 -13.32
CA THR A 270 10.09 23.99 -14.13
C THR A 270 10.20 23.66 -15.63
N LYS A 271 11.24 22.95 -16.05
CA LYS A 271 11.53 22.61 -17.45
C LYS A 271 11.51 21.09 -17.61
N ASN A 272 10.85 20.59 -18.67
CA ASN A 272 10.94 19.19 -19.08
C ASN A 272 12.41 18.81 -19.34
N LEU A 273 12.98 18.01 -18.44
CA LEU A 273 14.37 17.56 -18.53
C LEU A 273 14.50 16.37 -19.49
N LEU A 274 13.49 15.50 -19.56
CA LEU A 274 13.49 14.33 -20.47
C LEU A 274 12.89 14.66 -21.85
N PHE A 275 11.81 15.44 -21.88
CA PHE A 275 11.11 15.81 -23.11
C PHE A 275 11.43 17.26 -23.49
N SER A 276 12.69 17.52 -23.85
CA SER A 276 13.04 18.78 -24.50
C SER A 276 12.30 18.83 -25.85
N LYS A 277 11.41 19.82 -26.03
CA LYS A 277 10.79 20.08 -27.33
C LYS A 277 11.92 20.33 -28.33
N LYS A 278 12.24 19.34 -29.18
CA LYS A 278 13.01 19.57 -30.40
C LYS A 278 12.39 20.80 -31.06
N ALA A 279 13.17 21.87 -31.17
CA ALA A 279 12.74 23.10 -31.80
C ALA A 279 12.10 22.73 -33.13
N ARG A 280 10.83 23.12 -33.33
CA ARG A 280 10.14 22.96 -34.62
C ARG A 280 11.11 23.48 -35.68
N LEU A 281 11.49 22.62 -36.62
CA LEU A 281 12.21 23.05 -37.81
C LEU A 281 11.50 24.30 -38.33
N ARG A 282 12.22 25.41 -38.40
CA ARG A 282 11.74 26.65 -38.99
C ARG A 282 11.40 26.34 -40.44
N LEU A 283 10.12 26.20 -40.75
CA LEU A 283 9.64 26.24 -42.13
C LEU A 283 10.11 27.57 -42.75
N PRO A 284 10.84 27.55 -43.89
CA PRO A 284 11.27 28.77 -44.52
C PRO A 284 10.05 29.57 -44.98
N LYS A 285 10.02 30.84 -44.58
CA LYS A 285 9.01 31.83 -44.93
C LYS A 285 9.00 31.99 -46.46
N ARG A 286 8.00 31.41 -47.15
CA ARG A 286 7.79 31.62 -48.59
C ARG A 286 7.47 33.10 -48.78
N LYS A 287 8.38 33.84 -49.43
CA LYS A 287 8.17 35.23 -49.84
C LYS A 287 6.99 35.24 -50.82
N THR A 288 5.90 35.91 -50.45
CA THR A 288 4.94 36.44 -51.42
C THR A 288 5.63 37.54 -52.19
N ALA A 289 5.82 37.32 -53.50
CA ALA A 289 6.15 38.38 -54.44
C ALA A 289 4.82 38.80 -55.09
N GLU A 290 4.31 39.96 -54.69
CA GLU A 290 3.39 40.75 -55.50
C GLU A 290 4.22 41.78 -56.27
N GLU A 291 4.09 41.78 -57.59
CA GLU A 291 4.20 42.90 -58.55
C GLU A 291 3.98 42.26 -59.93
N LYS A 292 3.20 42.76 -60.89
CA LYS A 292 2.54 44.06 -61.06
C LYS A 292 1.61 43.96 -62.29
N SER A 293 0.53 44.76 -62.26
CA SER A 293 -0.21 45.39 -63.36
C SER A 293 -0.56 44.63 -64.64
N SER A 294 -1.86 44.54 -64.92
CA SER A 294 -2.40 44.98 -66.22
C SER A 294 -3.65 45.80 -66.02
#